data_AF-A0A9J7AB31-F1
#
_entry.id   AF-A0A9J7AB31-F1
#
_cell.length_a   1.000
_cell.length_b   1.000
_cell.length_c   1.000
_cell.angle_alpha   90.00
_cell.angle_beta   90.00
_cell.angle_gamma   90.00
#
_symmetry.space_group_name_H-M   'P 1'
#
loop_
_entity.id
_entity.type
_entity.pdbx_description
1 polymer ?
#
loop_
_entity_poly.entity_id
_entity_poly.type
_entity_poly.pdbx_seq_one_letter_code
_entity_poly.pdbx_strand_id
1 'polypeptide(L)'
;MMSDQGMRWQRAQELMLENALDVATMAACLGVDENKLQAMLEDKPSRKIPDSLAKQMEQTFSKPQGWMDQGEDGGIAFDLFGS
;
A
#
# COMPACT_ATOMS: atom_id res chain seq x y z
N MET A 1 15.85 -1.71 -10.95
CA MET A 1 15.31 -1.68 -9.59
C MET A 1 14.28 -0.57 -9.52
N MET A 2 13.01 -0.89 -9.24
CA MET A 2 12.03 0.15 -8.89
C MET A 2 12.47 0.83 -7.59
N SER A 3 12.17 2.12 -7.43
CA SER A 3 12.39 2.81 -6.16
C SER A 3 11.35 2.36 -5.13
N ASP A 4 11.69 2.38 -3.84
CA ASP A 4 10.77 1.99 -2.75
C ASP A 4 9.43 2.75 -2.83
N GLN A 5 9.47 4.03 -3.20
CA GLN A 5 8.26 4.81 -3.45
C GLN A 5 7.44 4.29 -4.63
N GLY A 6 8.09 3.93 -5.74
CA GLY A 6 7.41 3.40 -6.92
C GLY A 6 6.71 2.08 -6.62
N MET A 7 7.35 1.23 -5.80
CA MET A 7 6.77 -0.03 -5.34
C MET A 7 5.56 0.20 -4.44
N ARG A 8 5.68 1.02 -3.39
CA ARG A 8 4.57 1.35 -2.51
C ARG A 8 3.40 2.01 -3.25
N TRP A 9 3.70 2.86 -4.23
CA TRP A 9 2.69 3.47 -5.08
C TRP A 9 1.92 2.40 -5.86
N GLN A 10 2.62 1.48 -6.52
CA GLN A 10 1.98 0.37 -7.26
C GLN A 10 1.12 -0.49 -6.33
N ARG A 11 1.63 -0.86 -5.15
CA ARG A 11 0.89 -1.64 -4.15
C ARG A 11 -0.36 -0.90 -3.66
N ALA A 12 -0.30 0.41 -3.48
CA ALA A 12 -1.47 1.20 -3.14
C ALA A 12 -2.52 1.22 -4.28
N GLN A 13 -2.09 1.27 -5.55
CA GLN A 13 -3.01 1.13 -6.69
C GLN A 13 -3.68 -0.26 -6.71
N GLU A 14 -2.92 -1.32 -6.44
CA GLU A 14 -3.45 -2.69 -6.31
C GLU A 14 -4.50 -2.77 -5.20
N LEU A 15 -4.23 -2.21 -4.02
CA LEU A 15 -5.20 -2.16 -2.92
C LEU A 15 -6.49 -1.44 -3.31
N MET A 16 -6.39 -0.29 -3.98
CA MET A 16 -7.58 0.44 -4.44
C MET A 16 -8.37 -0.35 -5.47
N LEU A 17 -7.69 -1.01 -6.42
CA LEU A 17 -8.34 -1.83 -7.44
C LEU A 17 -9.02 -3.06 -6.83
N GLU A 18 -8.33 -3.81 -5.98
CA GLU A 18 -8.83 -5.02 -5.32
C GLU A 18 -10.07 -4.75 -4.46
N ASN A 19 -10.10 -3.60 -3.79
CA ASN A 19 -11.18 -3.22 -2.87
C ASN A 19 -12.23 -2.29 -3.52
N ALA A 20 -12.09 -1.98 -4.81
CA ALA A 20 -12.92 -1.04 -5.56
C ALA A 20 -13.07 0.32 -4.86
N LEU A 21 -11.94 0.88 -4.39
CA LEU A 21 -11.88 2.15 -3.68
C LEU A 21 -11.32 3.26 -4.57
N ASP A 22 -11.81 4.48 -4.34
CA ASP A 22 -11.13 5.70 -4.76
C ASP A 22 -10.22 6.24 -3.64
N VAL A 23 -9.44 7.28 -3.95
CA VAL A 23 -8.49 7.88 -3.01
C VAL A 23 -9.19 8.47 -1.77
N ALA A 24 -10.38 9.06 -1.95
CA ALA A 24 -11.17 9.60 -0.85
C ALA A 24 -11.60 8.51 0.13
N THR A 25 -12.12 7.38 -0.38
CA THR A 25 -12.53 6.25 0.45
C THR A 25 -11.33 5.59 1.11
N MET A 26 -10.21 5.42 0.39
CA MET A 26 -8.97 4.91 0.96
C MET A 26 -8.44 5.80 2.08
N ALA A 27 -8.49 7.12 1.92
CA ALA A 27 -8.09 8.08 2.95
C ALA A 27 -8.97 7.96 4.20
N ALA A 28 -10.28 7.79 4.02
CA ALA A 28 -11.21 7.55 5.12
C ALA A 28 -10.90 6.24 5.86
N CYS A 29 -10.63 5.14 5.14
CA CYS A 29 -10.24 3.86 5.74
C CYS A 29 -8.93 3.94 6.52
N LEU A 30 -7.99 4.77 6.06
CA LEU A 30 -6.70 5.00 6.71
C LEU A 30 -6.74 6.11 7.76
N GLY A 31 -7.87 6.81 7.93
CA GLY A 31 -7.96 7.96 8.85
C GLY A 31 -6.92 9.05 8.56
N VAL A 32 -6.55 9.23 7.29
CA VAL A 32 -5.60 10.25 6.83
C VAL A 32 -6.32 11.33 6.02
N ASP A 33 -5.69 12.49 5.90
CA ASP A 33 -6.18 13.57 5.05
C ASP A 33 -6.12 13.17 3.56
N GLU A 34 -7.24 13.33 2.86
CA GLU A 34 -7.38 12.98 1.43
C GLU A 34 -6.37 13.71 0.56
N ASN A 35 -6.17 15.01 0.75
CA ASN A 35 -5.21 15.79 -0.06
C ASN A 35 -3.78 15.29 0.13
N LYS A 36 -3.42 14.90 1.36
CA LYS A 36 -2.11 14.28 1.63
C LYS A 36 -1.96 12.93 0.95
N LEU A 37 -2.99 12.09 0.97
CA LEU A 37 -2.96 10.79 0.31
C LEU A 37 -2.92 10.94 -1.22
N GLN A 38 -3.71 11.85 -1.77
CA GLN A 38 -3.72 12.19 -3.20
C GLN A 38 -2.33 12.60 -3.70
N ALA A 39 -1.62 13.46 -2.95
CA ALA A 39 -0.25 13.88 -3.29
C ALA A 39 0.78 12.73 -3.28
N MET A 40 0.45 11.59 -2.67
CA MET A 40 1.28 10.38 -2.66
C MET A 40 0.89 9.38 -3.76
N LEU A 41 -0.36 9.41 -4.22
CA LEU A 41 -0.95 8.42 -5.13
C LEU A 41 -1.20 8.95 -6.56
N GLU A 42 -1.01 10.24 -6.81
CA GLU A 42 -1.02 10.81 -8.17
C GLU A 42 0.06 10.19 -9.09
N ASP A 43 -0.12 10.26 -10.41
CA ASP A 43 0.82 9.70 -11.42
C ASP A 43 2.25 10.23 -11.30
N LYS A 44 2.42 11.43 -10.74
CA LYS A 44 3.72 12.04 -10.43
C LYS A 44 3.74 12.46 -8.97
N PRO A 45 3.95 11.51 -8.03
CA PRO A 45 3.83 11.78 -6.61
C PRO A 45 4.73 12.94 -6.18
N SER A 46 4.13 14.01 -5.67
CA SER A 46 4.83 15.11 -5.01
C SER A 46 5.26 14.75 -3.58
N ARG A 47 4.71 13.65 -3.02
CA ARG A 47 5.08 13.11 -1.70
C ARG A 47 5.33 11.61 -1.74
N LYS A 48 6.15 11.15 -0.80
CA LYS A 48 6.40 9.72 -0.59
C LYS A 48 5.42 9.14 0.45
N ILE A 49 5.12 7.85 0.31
CA ILE A 49 4.40 7.04 1.30
C ILE A 49 5.39 6.71 2.42
N PRO A 50 5.22 7.28 3.63
CA PRO A 50 6.11 6.99 4.76
C PRO A 50 5.86 5.59 5.31
N ASP A 51 6.85 5.04 6.04
CA ASP A 51 6.78 3.68 6.60
C ASP A 51 5.57 3.47 7.52
N SER A 52 5.19 4.50 8.28
CA SER A 52 4.00 4.44 9.14
C SER A 52 2.72 4.24 8.35
N LEU A 53 2.58 4.92 7.21
CA LEU A 53 1.42 4.79 6.34
C LEU A 53 1.44 3.45 5.59
N ALA A 54 2.61 2.97 5.16
CA ALA A 54 2.74 1.66 4.55
C ALA A 54 2.27 0.54 5.50
N LYS A 55 2.73 0.55 6.76
CA LYS A 55 2.26 -0.40 7.79
C LYS A 55 0.76 -0.26 8.06
N GLN A 56 0.24 0.96 8.05
CA GLN A 56 -1.17 1.19 8.23
C GLN A 56 -2.00 0.63 7.07
N MET A 57 -1.54 0.78 5.82
CA MET A 57 -2.16 0.14 4.65
C MET A 57 -2.16 -1.38 4.78
N GLU A 58 -1.05 -1.98 5.22
CA GLU A 58 -0.97 -3.42 5.45
C GLU A 58 -2.02 -3.89 6.47
N GLN A 59 -2.14 -3.18 7.59
CA GLN A 59 -3.11 -3.50 8.64
C GLN A 59 -4.56 -3.31 8.18
N THR A 60 -4.88 -2.15 7.60
CA THR A 60 -6.25 -1.81 7.18
C THR A 60 -6.76 -2.78 6.11
N PHE A 61 -5.89 -3.24 5.20
CA PHE A 61 -6.25 -4.13 4.10
C PHE A 61 -5.82 -5.59 4.32
N SER A 62 -5.46 -5.95 5.57
CA SER A 62 -5.12 -7.32 5.96
C SER A 62 -4.02 -7.98 5.09
N LYS A 63 -3.02 -7.20 4.67
CA LYS A 63 -1.82 -7.70 3.99
C LYS A 63 -0.74 -8.07 5.02
N PRO A 64 0.15 -9.03 4.71
CA PRO A 64 1.24 -9.39 5.62
C PRO A 64 2.23 -8.23 5.79
N GLN A 65 2.96 -8.23 6.90
CA GLN A 65 3.96 -7.22 7.20
C GLN A 65 5.03 -7.15 6.11
N GLY A 66 5.33 -5.95 5.63
CA GLY A 66 6.33 -5.70 4.59
C GLY A 66 5.83 -5.96 3.17
N TRP A 67 4.56 -6.30 2.97
CA TRP A 67 3.97 -6.47 1.65
C TRP A 67 4.08 -5.20 0.78
N MET A 68 3.97 -4.01 1.39
CA MET A 68 4.09 -2.74 0.68
C MET A 68 5.50 -2.49 0.13
N ASP A 69 6.50 -3.18 0.68
CA ASP A 69 7.93 -3.06 0.36
C ASP A 69 8.48 -4.26 -0.42
N GLN A 70 7.65 -5.26 -0.71
CA GLN A 70 8.06 -6.47 -1.44
C GLN A 70 7.71 -6.34 -2.93
N GLY A 71 8.72 -6.52 -3.79
CA GLY A 71 8.51 -6.75 -5.22
C GLY A 71 7.87 -8.13 -5.46
N GLU A 72 7.32 -8.37 -6.65
CA GLU A 72 6.67 -9.64 -7.03
C GLU A 72 7.53 -10.92 -6.86
N ASP A 73 8.81 -10.81 -6.51
CA ASP A 73 9.78 -11.90 -6.44
C ASP A 73 9.81 -12.67 -5.10
N GLY A 74 8.76 -12.56 -4.29
CA GLY A 74 8.68 -13.17 -2.97
C GLY A 74 7.32 -13.82 -2.73
N GLY A 75 6.97 -14.82 -3.53
CA GLY A 75 5.84 -15.69 -3.23
C GLY A 75 5.97 -16.21 -1.80
N ILE A 76 5.13 -15.69 -0.91
CA ILE A 76 5.06 -16.15 0.47
C ILE A 76 4.51 -17.57 0.38
N ALA A 77 5.38 -18.57 0.58
CA ALA A 77 4.97 -19.91 0.91
C ALA A 77 4.19 -19.81 2.23
N PHE A 78 2.86 -19.76 2.13
CA PHE A 78 2.01 -20.00 3.27
C PHE A 78 2.28 -21.42 3.73
N ASP A 79 2.95 -21.57 4.87
CA ASP A 79 2.78 -22.80 5.63
C ASP A 79 1.37 -22.76 6.23
N LEU A 80 0.42 -23.35 5.51
CA LEU A 80 -0.98 -23.49 5.93
C LEU A 80 -1.15 -24.50 7.08
N PHE A 81 -0.06 -25.08 7.58
CA PHE A 81 -0.05 -26.05 8.67
C PHE A 81 1.11 -25.75 9.60
N GLY A 82 0.94 -24.74 10.48
CA GLY A 82 1.96 -24.32 11.43
C GLY A 82 2.75 -25.48 12.04
N SER A 83 4.07 -25.41 11.89
CA SER A 83 5.04 -26.30 12.55
C SER A 83 5.14 -26.02 14.05
#